data_AF-A0A7M7LRI8-F1
#
_entry.id   AF-A0A7M7LRI8-F1
#
_cell.length_a   1.000
_cell.length_b   1.000
_cell.length_c   1.000
_cell.angle_alpha   90.00
_cell.angle_beta   90.00
_cell.angle_gamma   90.00
#
_symmetry.space_group_name_H-M   'P 1'
#
loop_
_entity.id
_entity.type
_entity.pdbx_description
1 polymer ?
#
loop_
_entity_poly.entity_id
_entity_poly.type
_entity_poly.pdbx_seq_one_letter_code
_entity_poly.pdbx_strand_id
1 'polypeptide(L)'
;MIRLKVVVLVIACAHFAASDGNTQQGVKFSYRGPLASAFTPFNNDTARTLNLSVIPKYAEFLASKNVSGVLVAGTYGQGTALSIEERKKLAEAWLSVVGKTKQHLMIHVGGASLRDVKELAAHAESIGVDSLLVRPELNATSTEEITNYLELV
;
A
#
# COMPACT_ATOMS: atom_id res chain seq x y z
N MET A 1 -1.19 -6.65 20.27
CA MET A 1 -2.42 -6.13 19.63
C MET A 1 -2.06 -4.84 18.94
N ILE A 2 -1.88 -4.89 17.62
CA ILE A 2 -1.62 -3.73 16.77
C ILE A 2 -2.94 -2.96 16.69
N ARG A 3 -2.98 -1.71 17.14
CA ARG A 3 -4.19 -0.87 17.06
C ARG A 3 -4.17 -0.20 15.69
N LEU A 4 -4.75 -0.86 14.68
CA LEU A 4 -4.78 -0.35 13.30
C LEU A 4 -5.26 1.11 13.27
N LYS A 5 -4.36 2.02 12.91
CA LYS A 5 -4.69 3.39 12.48
C LYS A 5 -4.78 3.54 10.97
N VAL A 6 -4.43 2.49 10.22
CA VAL A 6 -4.33 2.47 8.77
C VAL A 6 -5.45 1.61 8.19
N VAL A 7 -6.08 2.07 7.10
CA VAL A 7 -7.16 1.31 6.46
C VAL A 7 -6.59 0.28 5.48
N VAL A 8 -6.94 -0.99 5.65
CA VAL A 8 -6.63 -2.06 4.70
C VAL A 8 -7.71 -2.12 3.61
N LEU A 9 -7.33 -1.83 2.36
CA LEU A 9 -8.16 -2.07 1.18
C LEU A 9 -7.77 -3.41 0.56
N VAL A 10 -8.74 -4.31 0.44
CA VAL A 10 -8.62 -5.51 -0.40
C VAL A 10 -9.30 -5.20 -1.73
N ILE A 11 -8.52 -5.06 -2.80
CA ILE A 11 -9.08 -5.07 -4.15
C ILE A 11 -9.23 -6.54 -4.56
N ALA A 12 -10.29 -7.18 -4.06
CA ALA A 12 -10.84 -8.35 -4.72
C ALA A 12 -11.61 -7.84 -5.93
N CYS A 13 -11.29 -8.30 -7.14
CA CYS A 13 -12.12 -8.08 -8.31
C CYS A 13 -13.37 -8.96 -8.20
N ALA A 14 -14.26 -8.63 -7.27
CA ALA A 14 -15.58 -9.20 -7.08
C ALA A 14 -16.43 -8.22 -6.28
N HIS A 15 -17.60 -7.87 -6.83
CA HIS A 15 -18.64 -7.11 -6.14
C HIS A 15 -18.98 -7.75 -4.80
N PHE A 16 -18.65 -7.12 -3.67
CA PHE A 16 -19.33 -7.38 -2.41
C PHE A 16 -19.51 -6.09 -1.62
N ALA A 17 -20.75 -5.59 -1.67
CA ALA A 17 -21.31 -4.83 -0.57
C ALA A 17 -21.80 -5.84 0.47
N ALA A 18 -21.23 -5.82 1.67
CA ALA A 18 -21.82 -6.46 2.83
C ALA A 18 -21.62 -5.52 4.02
N SER A 19 -22.72 -4.92 4.49
CA SER A 19 -22.78 -4.20 5.75
C SER A 19 -23.54 -5.08 6.74
N ASP A 20 -22.80 -5.85 7.54
CA ASP A 20 -23.37 -6.50 8.71
C ASP A 20 -23.15 -5.61 9.93
N GLY A 21 -24.26 -5.25 10.57
CA GLY A 21 -24.41 -4.18 11.55
C GLY A 21 -23.79 -4.42 12.92
N ASN A 22 -22.51 -4.80 13.00
CA ASN A 22 -21.75 -4.80 14.24
C ASN A 22 -20.59 -3.81 14.16
N THR A 23 -20.86 -2.56 14.52
CA THR A 23 -19.91 -1.45 14.44
C THR A 23 -18.92 -1.52 15.60
N GLN A 24 -17.89 -2.38 15.49
CA GLN A 24 -16.62 -2.01 16.12
C GLN A 24 -16.18 -0.69 15.46
N GLN A 25 -15.66 0.23 16.26
CA GLN A 25 -15.30 1.59 15.84
C GLN A 25 -14.08 1.55 14.91
N GLY A 26 -14.28 1.03 13.69
CA GLY A 26 -13.24 0.72 12.73
C GLY A 26 -12.77 1.96 11.98
N VAL A 27 -11.52 1.93 11.53
CA VAL A 27 -10.95 2.98 10.69
C VAL A 27 -11.71 3.00 9.36
N LYS A 28 -12.35 4.13 9.02
CA LYS A 28 -13.15 4.27 7.79
C LYS A 28 -12.26 4.63 6.60
N PHE A 29 -12.33 3.85 5.52
CA PHE A 29 -11.71 4.23 4.23
C PHE A 29 -12.43 5.42 3.58
N SER A 30 -11.86 6.61 3.70
CA SER A 30 -12.48 7.86 3.23
C SER A 30 -11.95 8.36 1.89
N TYR A 31 -10.87 7.81 1.35
CA TYR A 31 -10.26 8.28 0.11
C TYR A 31 -11.22 8.21 -1.09
N ARG A 32 -11.30 9.29 -1.85
CA ARG A 32 -12.05 9.40 -3.11
C ARG A 32 -11.24 10.20 -4.10
N GLY A 33 -11.06 9.67 -5.31
CA GLY A 33 -10.36 10.35 -6.40
C GLY A 33 -9.45 9.42 -7.19
N PRO A 34 -8.79 9.91 -8.25
CA PRO A 34 -7.89 9.11 -9.08
C PRO A 34 -6.68 8.61 -8.29
N LEU A 35 -6.50 7.29 -8.24
CA LEU A 35 -5.35 6.63 -7.63
C LEU A 35 -4.43 6.08 -8.72
N ALA A 36 -3.23 6.64 -8.87
CA ALA A 36 -2.25 6.11 -9.82
C ALA A 36 -1.42 4.99 -9.19
N SER A 37 -1.28 3.86 -9.87
CA SER A 37 -0.25 2.89 -9.49
C SER A 37 1.11 3.42 -9.92
N ALA A 38 1.93 3.77 -8.94
CA ALA A 38 3.24 4.36 -9.17
C ALA A 38 4.26 3.29 -9.55
N PHE A 39 5.05 3.57 -10.59
CA PHE A 39 6.21 2.76 -10.92
C PHE A 39 7.30 2.90 -9.86
N THR A 40 8.06 1.83 -9.62
CA THR A 40 9.26 1.89 -8.79
C THR A 40 10.44 2.32 -9.65
N PRO A 41 11.05 3.49 -9.38
CA PRO A 41 12.19 3.95 -10.16
C PRO A 41 13.46 3.20 -9.76
N PHE A 42 14.24 2.78 -10.76
CA PHE A 42 15.51 2.10 -10.58
C PHE A 42 16.64 2.85 -11.29
N ASN A 43 17.85 2.74 -10.76
CA ASN A 43 19.06 3.21 -11.42
C ASN A 43 19.42 2.26 -12.55
N ASN A 44 20.09 2.80 -13.57
CA ASN A 44 20.65 1.99 -14.65
C ASN A 44 22.02 1.40 -14.29
N ASP A 45 22.23 1.04 -13.02
CA ASP A 45 23.39 0.28 -12.59
C ASP A 45 23.14 -1.23 -12.79
N THR A 46 24.19 -2.04 -12.64
CA THR A 46 24.13 -3.49 -12.82
C THR A 46 23.26 -4.18 -11.76
N ALA A 47 23.21 -3.62 -10.55
CA ALA A 47 22.43 -4.14 -9.43
C ALA A 47 20.95 -3.72 -9.46
N ARG A 48 20.55 -2.83 -10.39
CA ARG A 48 19.22 -2.22 -10.46
C ARG A 48 18.77 -1.65 -9.11
N THR A 49 19.62 -0.83 -8.48
CA THR A 49 19.29 -0.23 -7.18
C THR A 49 18.14 0.79 -7.30
N LEU A 50 17.40 1.03 -6.20
CA LEU A 50 16.31 2.01 -6.19
C LEU A 50 16.80 3.44 -6.49
N ASN A 51 16.12 4.13 -7.39
CA ASN A 51 16.34 5.54 -7.70
C ASN A 51 15.30 6.44 -7.02
N LEU A 52 15.38 6.52 -5.69
CA LEU A 52 14.43 7.26 -4.86
C LEU A 52 14.45 8.78 -5.13
N SER A 53 15.56 9.31 -5.67
CA SER A 53 15.74 10.74 -5.94
C SER A 53 14.74 11.31 -6.97
N VAL A 54 14.13 10.45 -7.78
CA VAL A 54 13.15 10.83 -8.82
C VAL A 54 11.74 11.02 -8.25
N ILE A 55 11.44 10.42 -7.10
CA ILE A 55 10.10 10.40 -6.51
C ILE A 55 9.51 11.80 -6.30
N PRO A 56 10.25 12.82 -5.82
CA PRO A 56 9.71 14.17 -5.68
C PRO A 56 9.12 14.74 -6.98
N LYS A 57 9.90 14.70 -8.07
CA LYS A 57 9.44 15.19 -9.38
C LYS A 57 8.30 14.34 -9.94
N TYR A 58 8.32 13.03 -9.69
CA TYR A 58 7.28 12.13 -10.15
C TYR A 58 5.94 12.38 -9.44
N ALA A 59 5.95 12.53 -8.11
CA ALA A 59 4.76 12.86 -7.33
C ALA A 59 4.20 14.23 -7.72
N GLU A 60 5.06 15.25 -7.88
CA GLU A 60 4.66 16.58 -8.35
C GLU A 60 4.02 16.53 -9.75
N PHE A 61 4.59 15.74 -10.66
CA PHE A 61 4.00 15.52 -11.98
C PHE A 61 2.60 14.90 -11.88
N LEU A 62 2.43 13.82 -11.10
CA LEU A 62 1.12 13.19 -10.90
C LEU A 62 0.10 14.17 -10.29
N ALA A 63 0.50 14.93 -9.26
CA ALA A 63 -0.34 15.94 -8.65
C ALA A 63 -0.74 17.03 -9.66
N SER A 64 0.17 17.47 -10.53
CA SER A 64 -0.11 18.44 -11.60
C SER A 64 -1.15 17.95 -12.63
N LYS A 65 -1.37 16.63 -12.68
CA LYS A 65 -2.37 15.97 -13.52
C LYS A 65 -3.65 15.61 -12.75
N ASN A 66 -3.88 16.22 -11.59
CA ASN A 66 -5.03 15.98 -10.71
C ASN A 66 -5.13 14.54 -10.20
N VAL A 67 -3.99 13.82 -10.10
CA VAL A 67 -3.94 12.52 -9.42
C VAL A 67 -3.84 12.76 -7.92
N SER A 68 -4.95 12.56 -7.22
CA SER A 68 -5.08 12.84 -5.78
C SER A 68 -4.57 11.72 -4.88
N GLY A 69 -4.07 10.61 -5.43
CA GLY A 69 -3.53 9.52 -4.63
C GLY A 69 -2.63 8.60 -5.43
N VAL A 70 -1.77 7.88 -4.71
CA VAL A 70 -0.77 6.99 -5.27
C VAL A 70 -0.79 5.63 -4.56
N LEU A 71 -0.76 4.57 -5.36
CA LEU A 71 -0.52 3.21 -4.90
C LEU A 71 0.93 2.83 -5.18
N VAL A 72 1.70 2.65 -4.12
CA VAL A 72 3.13 2.32 -4.15
C VAL A 72 3.33 0.83 -3.92
N ALA A 73 4.34 0.24 -4.56
CA ALA A 73 4.64 -1.19 -4.50
C ALA A 73 3.48 -2.10 -4.97
N GLY A 74 2.51 -1.55 -5.72
CA GLY A 74 1.47 -2.33 -6.40
C GLY A 74 2.05 -3.19 -7.54
N THR A 75 1.20 -3.80 -8.35
CA THR A 75 1.62 -4.66 -9.48
C THR A 75 2.55 -3.94 -10.45
N TYR A 76 2.19 -2.72 -10.89
CA TYR A 76 3.04 -1.91 -11.78
C TYR A 76 4.27 -1.34 -11.06
N GLY A 77 4.18 -1.15 -9.75
CA GLY A 77 5.32 -0.85 -8.89
C GLY A 77 6.22 -2.07 -8.64
N GLN A 78 5.85 -3.26 -9.12
CA GLN A 78 6.59 -4.51 -8.95
C GLN A 78 6.96 -4.81 -7.49
N GLY A 79 6.10 -4.46 -6.53
CA GLY A 79 6.45 -4.57 -5.11
C GLY A 79 6.82 -5.98 -4.64
N THR A 80 6.32 -7.02 -5.32
CA THR A 80 6.64 -8.42 -5.00
C THR A 80 8.01 -8.86 -5.48
N ALA A 81 8.65 -8.08 -6.37
CA ALA A 81 10.03 -8.31 -6.82
C ALA A 81 11.06 -7.59 -5.95
N LEU A 82 10.62 -6.70 -5.07
CA LEU A 82 11.48 -5.94 -4.15
C LEU A 82 11.72 -6.73 -2.87
N SER A 83 12.91 -6.57 -2.29
CA SER A 83 13.17 -6.99 -0.92
C SER A 83 12.33 -6.17 0.08
N ILE A 84 12.16 -6.71 1.29
CA ILE A 84 11.42 -6.03 2.37
C ILE A 84 12.03 -4.66 2.68
N GLU A 85 13.36 -4.57 2.74
CA GLU A 85 14.07 -3.31 2.97
C GLU A 85 13.88 -2.29 1.84
N GLU A 86 13.85 -2.74 0.59
CA GLU A 86 13.56 -1.87 -0.54
C GLU A 86 12.14 -1.32 -0.49
N ARG A 87 11.15 -2.15 -0.11
CA ARG A 87 9.75 -1.71 0.04
C ARG A 87 9.60 -0.67 1.14
N LYS A 88 10.29 -0.85 2.28
CA LYS A 88 10.31 0.13 3.37
C LYS A 88 10.89 1.48 2.93
N LYS A 89 12.07 1.46 2.30
CA LYS A 89 12.72 2.67 1.76
C LYS A 89 11.88 3.37 0.72
N LEU A 90 11.21 2.60 -0.16
CA LEU A 90 10.30 3.14 -1.15
C LEU A 90 9.10 3.84 -0.50
N ALA A 91 8.49 3.23 0.52
CA ALA A 91 7.37 3.82 1.26
C ALA A 91 7.78 5.13 1.96
N GLU A 92 8.93 5.15 2.63
CA GLU A 92 9.48 6.34 3.29
C GLU A 92 9.75 7.49 2.30
N ALA A 93 10.32 7.16 1.13
CA ALA A 93 10.59 8.15 0.10
C ALA A 93 9.31 8.77 -0.45
N TRP A 94 8.26 7.98 -0.69
CA TRP A 94 6.95 8.51 -1.09
C TRP A 94 6.30 9.34 0.02
N LEU A 95 6.32 8.86 1.27
CA LEU A 95 5.79 9.58 2.43
C LEU A 95 6.39 10.98 2.57
N SER A 96 7.71 11.11 2.35
CA SER A 96 8.42 12.39 2.46
C SER A 96 7.92 13.47 1.51
N VAL A 97 7.23 13.10 0.43
CA VAL A 97 6.77 14.01 -0.62
C VAL A 97 5.25 14.21 -0.59
N VAL A 98 4.48 13.17 -0.29
CA VAL A 98 3.00 13.23 -0.38
C VAL A 98 2.36 14.26 0.54
N GLY A 99 2.99 14.60 1.67
CA GLY A 99 2.52 15.67 2.55
C GLY A 99 2.50 17.04 1.86
N LYS A 100 3.45 17.30 0.96
CA LYS A 100 3.52 18.53 0.15
C LYS A 100 2.54 18.48 -1.03
N THR A 101 2.45 17.35 -1.72
CA THR A 101 1.57 17.20 -2.90
C THR A 101 0.12 16.95 -2.53
N LYS A 102 -0.17 16.69 -1.24
CA LYS A 102 -1.49 16.38 -0.68
C LYS A 102 -2.14 15.16 -1.33
N GLN A 103 -1.31 14.19 -1.75
CA GLN A 103 -1.77 12.94 -2.32
C GLN A 103 -2.00 11.91 -1.22
N HIS A 104 -3.08 11.13 -1.33
CA HIS A 104 -3.29 9.98 -0.47
C HIS A 104 -2.27 8.87 -0.80
N LEU A 105 -1.56 8.39 0.21
CA LEU A 105 -0.55 7.35 0.07
C LEU A 105 -1.10 5.99 0.48
N MET A 106 -1.22 5.11 -0.52
CA MET A 106 -1.54 3.71 -0.33
C MET A 106 -0.30 2.85 -0.57
N ILE A 107 0.08 2.02 0.39
CA ILE A 107 1.21 1.08 0.25
C ILE A 107 0.69 -0.34 0.10
N HIS A 108 1.10 -1.04 -0.96
CA HIS A 108 0.88 -2.48 -1.04
C HIS A 108 1.88 -3.22 -0.15
N VAL A 109 1.37 -4.05 0.77
CA VAL A 109 2.17 -4.87 1.70
C VAL A 109 2.06 -6.37 1.42
N GLY A 110 1.15 -6.80 0.54
CA GLY A 110 0.98 -8.19 0.10
C GLY A 110 2.11 -8.68 -0.81
N GLY A 111 1.97 -9.90 -1.34
CA GLY A 111 2.94 -10.50 -2.26
C GLY A 111 4.19 -11.09 -1.59
N ALA A 112 4.12 -11.40 -0.30
CA ALA A 112 5.23 -11.91 0.51
C ALA A 112 4.72 -12.92 1.55
N SER A 113 5.63 -13.56 2.29
CA SER A 113 5.23 -14.46 3.38
C SER A 113 4.40 -13.69 4.43
N LEU A 114 3.47 -14.36 5.13
CA LEU A 114 2.64 -13.69 6.16
C LEU A 114 3.49 -12.93 7.19
N ARG A 115 4.64 -13.48 7.57
CA ARG A 115 5.58 -12.79 8.48
C ARG A 115 6.02 -11.44 7.90
N ASP A 116 6.43 -11.44 6.64
CA ASP A 116 6.95 -10.22 6.00
C ASP A 116 5.83 -9.23 5.67
N VAL A 117 4.61 -9.71 5.34
CA VAL A 117 3.43 -8.86 5.18
C VAL A 117 3.13 -8.11 6.48
N LYS A 118 3.15 -8.81 7.63
CA LYS A 118 2.95 -8.20 8.95
C LYS A 118 4.05 -7.20 9.28
N GLU A 119 5.30 -7.49 8.93
CA GLU A 119 6.42 -6.58 9.12
C GLU A 119 6.26 -5.30 8.28
N LEU A 120 5.87 -5.43 7.02
CA LEU A 120 5.60 -4.30 6.13
C LEU A 120 4.39 -3.47 6.59
N ALA A 121 3.32 -4.12 7.05
CA ALA A 121 2.15 -3.46 7.60
C ALA A 121 2.50 -2.66 8.87
N ALA A 122 3.27 -3.26 9.79
CA ALA A 122 3.73 -2.59 10.99
C ALA A 122 4.66 -1.40 10.69
N HIS A 123 5.54 -1.52 9.69
CA HIS A 123 6.36 -0.40 9.22
C HIS A 123 5.52 0.72 8.61
N ALA A 124 4.57 0.39 7.74
CA ALA A 124 3.70 1.36 7.11
C ALA A 124 2.82 2.11 8.15
N GLU A 125 2.34 1.41 9.17
CA GLU A 125 1.66 2.05 10.30
C GLU A 125 2.58 2.97 11.11
N SER A 126 3.82 2.53 11.40
CA SER A 126 4.74 3.30 12.24
C SER A 126 5.16 4.64 11.61
N ILE A 127 5.26 4.69 10.27
CA ILE A 127 5.53 5.92 9.54
C ILE A 127 4.27 6.74 9.23
N GLY A 128 3.08 6.20 9.49
CA GLY A 128 1.81 6.92 9.35
C GLY A 128 1.30 7.06 7.91
N VAL A 129 1.36 5.99 7.10
CA VAL A 129 0.72 6.01 5.77
C VAL A 129 -0.81 6.03 5.87
N ASP A 130 -1.48 6.52 4.82
CA ASP A 130 -2.94 6.70 4.87
C ASP A 130 -3.73 5.39 4.74
N SER A 131 -3.22 4.43 3.94
CA SER A 131 -3.87 3.13 3.74
C SER A 131 -2.90 2.04 3.27
N LEU A 132 -3.29 0.78 3.49
CA LEU A 132 -2.60 -0.39 2.96
C LEU A 132 -3.44 -1.04 1.86
N LEU A 133 -2.77 -1.54 0.83
CA LEU A 133 -3.32 -2.59 -0.03
C LEU A 133 -2.77 -3.93 0.48
N VAL A 134 -3.64 -4.87 0.80
CA VAL A 134 -3.25 -6.23 1.19
C VAL A 134 -3.85 -7.20 0.19
N ARG A 135 -3.00 -8.03 -0.41
CA ARG A 135 -3.42 -9.20 -1.17
C ARG A 135 -3.18 -10.43 -0.30
N PRO A 136 -4.23 -11.20 0.05
CA PRO A 136 -4.04 -12.48 0.70
C PRO A 136 -3.21 -13.41 -0.19
N GLU A 137 -2.09 -13.92 0.32
CA GLU A 137 -1.22 -14.86 -0.40
C GLU A 137 -1.63 -16.32 -0.19
N LEU A 138 -2.69 -16.54 0.59
CA LEU A 138 -3.32 -17.84 0.67
C LEU A 138 -4.02 -18.11 -0.66
N ASN A 139 -4.00 -19.36 -1.13
CA ASN A 139 -4.97 -19.87 -2.11
C ASN A 139 -6.37 -19.94 -1.46
N ALA A 140 -6.79 -18.85 -0.82
CA ALA A 140 -8.05 -18.74 -0.15
C ALA A 140 -9.13 -18.89 -1.21
N THR A 141 -9.97 -19.90 -1.01
CA THR A 141 -11.09 -20.22 -1.88
C THR A 141 -12.41 -19.72 -1.29
N SER A 142 -12.39 -19.35 -0.01
CA SER A 142 -13.55 -18.88 0.73
C SER A 142 -13.34 -17.47 1.29
N THR A 143 -14.45 -16.76 1.50
CA THR A 143 -14.46 -15.46 2.16
C THR A 143 -13.92 -15.54 3.59
N GLU A 144 -14.19 -16.63 4.30
CA GLU A 144 -13.74 -16.85 5.69
C GLU A 144 -12.21 -16.90 5.78
N GLU A 145 -11.55 -17.62 4.87
CA GLU A 145 -10.08 -17.67 4.81
C GLU A 145 -9.47 -16.29 4.54
N ILE A 146 -10.11 -15.50 3.68
CA ILE A 146 -9.69 -14.12 3.39
C ILE A 146 -9.84 -13.25 4.64
N THR A 147 -10.99 -13.30 5.30
CA THR A 147 -11.23 -12.53 6.53
C THR A 147 -10.24 -12.91 7.62
N ASN A 148 -10.04 -14.21 7.88
CA ASN A 148 -9.08 -14.70 8.87
C ASN A 148 -7.66 -14.24 8.56
N TYR A 149 -7.26 -14.19 7.29
CA TYR A 149 -5.95 -13.65 6.91
C TYR A 149 -5.82 -12.16 7.22
N LEU A 150 -6.85 -11.36 6.91
CA LEU A 150 -6.82 -9.92 7.14
C LEU A 150 -6.82 -9.57 8.63
N GLU A 151 -7.46 -10.38 9.48
CA GLU A 151 -7.43 -10.20 10.93
C GLU A 151 -6.02 -10.42 11.54
N LEU A 152 -5.12 -11.10 10.82
CA LEU A 152 -3.74 -11.34 11.25
C LEU A 152 -2.77 -10.20 10.90
N VAL A 153 -3.16 -9.31 9.98
CA VAL A 153 -2.35 -8.23 9.39
C VAL A 153 -2.76 -6.89 9.99
#